data_AF-A0A2N7QB01-F1
#
_entry.id   AF-A0A2N7QB01-F1
#
_cell.length_a   1.000
_cell.length_b   1.000
_cell.length_c   1.000
_cell.angle_alpha   90.00
_cell.angle_beta   90.00
_cell.angle_gamma   90.00
#
_symmetry.space_group_name_H-M   'P 1'
#
loop_
_entity.id
_entity.type
_entity.pdbx_description
1 polymer ?
#
loop_
_entity_poly.entity_id
_entity_poly.type
_entity_poly.pdbx_seq_one_letter_code
_entity_poly.pdbx_strand_id
1 'polypeptide(L)'
;METKLYFEPQIKKMVSIQGAITAVENCLAAYSSGRAVLPGVINLDLPAFQGEVHVKAAYIEGDEHYVVKVASGFYQNPWKGLPVGNGLMLVFRAATGEIEAILLDNGYLTELRTAAAGAVAAKYLARDNMKKVAVIGSGVQARFQLQALAIVRKFELVKVWSRHPENVRRYVEEMSQELPWCKLQAAWSAEEAVRETEVIITATCPGRVAFAWCPPDGYGFRWARKAGTLPRGLGPGRQDFLRFNYPMSPAGRSSPCSGS
;
A
#
# COMPACT_ATOMS: atom_id res chain seq x y z
N MET A 1 32.85 13.88 8.21
CA MET A 1 31.96 12.76 8.59
C MET A 1 31.59 12.05 7.30
N GLU A 2 31.70 10.72 7.21
CA GLU A 2 31.44 9.97 5.98
C GLU A 2 29.95 9.61 5.89
N THR A 3 29.27 10.05 4.83
CA THR A 3 27.87 9.70 4.58
C THR A 3 27.75 8.22 4.27
N LYS A 4 26.87 7.51 4.98
CA LYS A 4 26.68 6.07 4.81
C LYS A 4 25.78 5.77 3.62
N LEU A 5 26.15 4.80 2.79
CA LEU A 5 25.34 4.34 1.67
C LEU A 5 24.86 2.91 1.94
N TYR A 6 23.54 2.71 1.87
CA TYR A 6 22.93 1.39 2.03
C TYR A 6 22.15 1.01 0.77
N PHE A 7 22.42 -0.19 0.26
CA PHE A 7 21.69 -0.76 -0.87
C PHE A 7 20.57 -1.69 -0.40
N GLU A 8 19.56 -1.88 -1.25
CA GLU A 8 18.38 -2.72 -0.99
C GLU A 8 18.68 -4.07 -0.30
N PRO A 9 19.69 -4.89 -0.71
CA PRO A 9 19.96 -6.16 -0.04
C PRO A 9 20.43 -6.01 1.41
N GLN A 10 21.14 -4.92 1.74
CA GLN A 10 21.56 -4.62 3.11
C GLN A 10 20.35 -4.15 3.92
N ILE A 11 19.52 -3.28 3.34
CA ILE A 11 18.31 -2.74 3.97
C ILE A 11 17.34 -3.88 4.34
N LYS A 12 17.09 -4.83 3.42
CA LYS A 12 16.23 -6.00 3.65
C LYS A 12 16.68 -6.87 4.81
N LYS A 13 17.99 -6.95 5.09
CA LYS A 13 18.53 -7.71 6.22
C LYS A 13 18.40 -6.97 7.55
N MET A 14 18.34 -5.64 7.51
CA MET A 14 18.31 -4.78 8.70
C MET A 14 16.89 -4.44 9.15
N VAL A 15 15.92 -4.41 8.22
CA VAL A 15 14.55 -3.99 8.50
C VAL A 15 13.60 -5.17 8.43
N SER A 16 13.02 -5.55 9.57
CA SER A 16 11.96 -6.56 9.63
C SER A 16 10.59 -5.93 9.43
N ILE A 17 9.64 -6.73 8.95
CA ILE A 17 8.23 -6.31 8.80
C ILE A 17 7.57 -5.99 10.14
N GLN A 18 7.91 -6.72 11.21
CA GLN A 18 7.47 -6.41 12.57
C GLN A 18 8.02 -5.05 13.03
N GLY A 19 9.31 -4.79 12.78
CA GLY A 19 9.93 -3.50 13.10
C GLY A 19 9.29 -2.35 12.34
N ALA A 20 8.95 -2.55 11.07
CA ALA A 20 8.23 -1.57 10.27
C ALA A 20 6.81 -1.29 10.81
N ILE A 21 6.08 -2.31 11.26
CA ILE A 21 4.77 -2.16 11.90
C ILE A 21 4.89 -1.28 13.15
N THR A 22 5.81 -1.60 14.06
CA THR A 22 6.04 -0.83 15.29
C THR A 22 6.45 0.61 14.99
N ALA A 23 7.37 0.82 14.03
CA ALA A 23 7.80 2.15 13.63
C ALA A 23 6.64 2.98 13.06
N VAL A 24 5.84 2.40 12.15
CA VAL A 24 4.68 3.10 11.56
C VAL A 24 3.61 3.41 12.61
N GLU A 25 3.37 2.50 13.55
CA GLU A 25 2.46 2.72 14.68
C GLU A 25 2.88 3.93 15.53
N ASN A 26 4.16 4.00 15.89
CA ASN A 26 4.72 5.14 16.61
C ASN A 26 4.63 6.45 15.81
N CYS A 27 4.92 6.41 14.51
CA CYS A 27 4.80 7.57 13.62
C CYS A 27 3.35 8.07 13.52
N LEU A 28 2.36 7.18 13.43
CA LEU A 28 0.94 7.55 13.40
C LEU A 28 0.49 8.18 14.71
N ALA A 29 0.98 7.67 15.85
CA ALA A 29 0.73 8.27 17.17
C ALA A 29 1.39 9.66 17.30
N ALA A 30 2.64 9.81 16.84
CA ALA A 30 3.34 11.11 16.83
C ALA A 30 2.62 12.13 15.94
N TYR A 31 2.16 11.72 14.75
CA TYR A 31 1.38 12.57 13.87
C TYR A 31 0.05 13.01 14.51
N SER A 32 -0.68 12.07 15.09
CA SER A 32 -1.99 12.36 15.71
C SER A 32 -1.89 13.21 16.98
N SER A 33 -0.72 13.21 17.65
CA SER A 33 -0.43 14.05 18.82
C SER A 33 0.18 15.40 18.47
N GLY A 34 0.30 15.75 17.18
CA GLY A 34 0.83 17.05 16.73
C GLY A 34 2.35 17.17 16.81
N ARG A 35 3.07 16.09 17.09
CA ARG A 35 4.54 16.06 17.22
C ARG A 35 5.26 15.79 15.89
N ALA A 36 4.55 15.67 14.78
CA ALA A 36 5.15 15.42 13.48
C ALA A 36 5.01 16.65 12.57
N VAL A 37 6.12 17.05 11.97
CA VAL A 37 6.18 18.08 10.94
C VAL A 37 6.15 17.40 9.57
N LEU A 38 5.09 17.66 8.80
CA LEU A 38 4.93 17.16 7.43
C LEU A 38 4.67 18.33 6.47
N PRO A 39 5.67 18.75 5.68
CA PRO A 39 5.43 19.72 4.61
C PRO A 39 4.56 19.12 3.50
N GLY A 40 4.10 19.99 2.59
CA GLY A 40 3.38 19.57 1.39
C GLY A 40 4.19 18.58 0.54
N VAL A 41 3.48 17.67 -0.13
CA VAL A 41 4.10 16.71 -1.06
C VAL A 41 4.39 17.41 -2.38
N ILE A 42 5.62 17.28 -2.88
CA ILE A 42 5.95 17.66 -4.25
C ILE A 42 5.54 16.51 -5.17
N ASN A 43 4.68 16.80 -6.14
CA ASN A 43 4.29 15.86 -7.18
C ASN A 43 4.83 16.36 -8.52
N LEU A 44 5.50 15.50 -9.25
CA LEU A 44 6.03 15.76 -10.59
C LEU A 44 5.49 14.68 -11.52
N ASP A 45 4.53 15.07 -12.36
CA ASP A 45 3.98 14.20 -13.38
C ASP A 45 4.87 14.23 -14.63
N LEU A 46 5.08 13.06 -15.22
CA LEU A 46 5.83 12.87 -16.47
C LEU A 46 4.91 12.19 -17.50
N PRO A 47 3.92 12.90 -18.08
CA PRO A 47 2.88 12.29 -18.90
C PRO A 47 3.42 11.54 -20.11
N ALA A 48 4.48 12.06 -20.74
CA ALA A 48 5.14 11.44 -21.88
C ALA A 48 5.66 10.02 -21.59
N PHE A 49 5.96 9.72 -20.32
CA PHE A 49 6.48 8.43 -19.88
C PHE A 49 5.48 7.62 -19.05
N GLN A 50 4.25 8.13 -18.88
CA GLN A 50 3.30 7.62 -17.88
C GLN A 50 3.99 7.41 -16.52
N GLY A 51 4.77 8.41 -16.14
CA GLY A 51 5.57 8.42 -14.93
C GLY A 51 5.08 9.45 -13.93
N GLU A 52 5.32 9.19 -12.66
CA GLU A 52 5.10 10.11 -11.55
C GLU A 52 6.33 10.07 -10.62
N VAL A 53 6.67 11.22 -10.03
CA VAL A 53 7.70 11.35 -9.02
C VAL A 53 7.14 12.13 -7.84
N HIS A 54 7.37 11.64 -6.64
CA HIS A 54 6.88 12.24 -5.40
C HIS A 54 8.04 12.45 -4.44
N VAL A 55 8.20 13.68 -3.96
CA VAL A 55 9.14 14.00 -2.89
C VAL A 55 8.35 14.31 -1.62
N LYS A 56 8.69 13.62 -0.55
CA LYS A 56 8.03 13.73 0.76
C LYS A 56 9.10 13.90 1.82
N ALA A 57 8.90 14.83 2.75
CA ALA A 57 9.74 14.97 3.92
C ALA A 57 8.92 14.80 5.19
N ALA A 58 9.56 14.37 6.27
CA ALA A 58 8.96 14.33 7.58
C ALA A 58 10.02 14.45 8.67
N TYR A 59 9.63 15.07 9.78
CA TYR A 59 10.39 15.13 11.02
C TYR A 59 9.44 14.86 12.20
N ILE A 60 9.89 14.11 13.19
CA ILE A 60 9.17 13.93 14.46
C ILE A 60 9.94 14.70 15.52
N GLU A 61 9.24 15.52 16.28
CA GLU A 61 9.82 16.32 17.36
C GLU A 61 10.57 15.43 18.37
N GLY A 62 11.83 15.76 18.60
CA GLY A 62 12.73 15.03 19.49
C GLY A 62 13.55 13.93 18.81
N ASP A 63 13.25 13.57 17.56
CA ASP A 63 14.07 12.60 16.83
C ASP A 63 15.41 13.25 16.40
N GLU A 64 16.46 12.43 16.33
CA GLU A 64 17.79 12.85 15.87
C GLU A 64 17.82 13.15 14.36
N HIS A 65 16.85 12.62 13.60
CA HIS A 65 16.86 12.63 12.14
C HIS A 65 15.56 13.16 11.55
N TYR A 66 15.67 13.86 10.41
CA TYR A 66 14.56 14.01 9.46
C TYR A 66 14.88 13.25 8.17
N VAL A 67 13.84 12.85 7.46
CA VAL A 67 13.98 12.03 6.25
C VAL A 67 13.29 12.69 5.07
N VAL A 68 13.99 12.72 3.94
CA VAL A 68 13.40 13.08 2.64
C VAL A 68 13.36 11.84 1.76
N LYS A 69 12.16 11.45 1.35
CA LYS A 69 11.92 10.35 0.42
C LYS A 69 11.73 10.90 -0.98
N VAL A 70 12.41 10.28 -1.95
CA VAL A 70 12.10 10.42 -3.38
C VAL A 70 11.60 9.08 -3.88
N ALA A 71 10.38 9.03 -4.39
CA ALA A 71 9.78 7.83 -4.95
C ALA A 71 9.26 8.11 -6.36
N SER A 72 9.41 7.14 -7.26
CA SER A 72 8.92 7.22 -8.62
C SER A 72 8.09 5.99 -8.99
N GLY A 73 7.06 6.23 -9.82
CA GLY A 73 6.20 5.21 -10.38
C GLY A 73 6.18 5.35 -11.90
N PHE A 74 6.62 4.33 -12.63
CA PHE A 74 6.62 4.31 -14.09
C PHE A 74 5.81 3.10 -14.58
N TYR A 75 4.57 3.34 -14.99
CA TYR A 75 3.61 2.26 -15.24
C TYR A 75 3.91 1.44 -16.51
N GLN A 76 4.77 1.95 -17.40
CA GLN A 76 5.23 1.24 -18.58
C GLN A 76 6.50 0.39 -18.34
N ASN A 77 7.15 0.49 -17.18
CA ASN A 77 8.36 -0.27 -16.89
C ASN A 77 8.23 -1.79 -17.01
N PRO A 78 7.09 -2.42 -16.69
CA PRO A 78 6.92 -3.86 -16.88
C PRO A 78 7.17 -4.33 -18.32
N TRP A 79 6.84 -3.51 -19.34
CA TRP A 79 7.11 -3.82 -20.75
C TRP A 79 8.61 -3.78 -21.09
N LYS A 80 9.42 -3.14 -20.24
CA LYS A 80 10.88 -3.02 -20.35
C LYS A 80 11.61 -4.00 -19.41
N GLY A 81 10.88 -4.86 -18.70
CA GLY A 81 11.46 -5.74 -17.67
C GLY A 81 11.90 -5.01 -16.40
N LEU A 82 11.45 -3.77 -16.18
CA LEU A 82 11.80 -2.96 -15.01
C LEU A 82 10.63 -2.92 -13.99
N PRO A 83 10.92 -2.72 -12.69
CA PRO A 83 9.89 -2.49 -11.69
C PRO A 83 9.10 -1.21 -11.95
N VAL A 84 7.81 -1.20 -11.58
CA VAL A 84 6.97 0.02 -11.64
C VAL A 84 7.46 1.06 -10.65
N GLY A 85 7.71 0.66 -9.40
CA GLY A 85 8.15 1.53 -8.33
C GLY A 85 9.67 1.57 -8.21
N ASN A 86 10.22 2.74 -7.94
CA ASN A 86 11.60 2.94 -7.52
C ASN A 86 11.67 4.06 -6.47
N GLY A 87 12.77 4.20 -5.77
CA GLY A 87 12.95 5.26 -4.80
C GLY A 87 14.19 5.13 -3.94
N LEU A 88 14.40 6.17 -3.14
CA LEU A 88 15.43 6.26 -2.12
C LEU A 88 14.96 7.12 -0.94
N MET A 89 15.65 6.97 0.19
CA MET A 89 15.50 7.84 1.36
C MET A 89 16.82 8.54 1.66
N LEU A 90 16.75 9.84 1.91
CA LEU A 90 17.85 10.66 2.41
C LEU A 90 17.62 10.91 3.89
N VAL A 91 18.58 10.53 4.73
CA VAL A 91 18.52 10.68 6.18
C VAL A 91 19.48 11.80 6.58
N PHE A 92 18.94 12.80 7.27
CA PHE A 92 19.67 13.99 7.69
C PHE A 92 19.65 14.11 9.20
N ARG A 93 20.74 14.61 9.77
CA ARG A 93 20.76 15.04 11.17
C ARG A 93 19.87 16.26 11.35
N ALA A 94 18.90 16.20 12.25
CA ALA A 94 17.95 17.29 12.47
C ALA A 94 18.61 18.56 13.01
N ALA A 95 19.65 18.42 13.83
CA ALA A 95 20.35 19.55 14.43
C ALA A 95 21.25 20.33 13.46
N THR A 96 21.77 19.71 12.39
CA THR A 96 22.79 20.32 11.52
C THR A 96 22.41 20.35 10.04
N GLY A 97 21.43 19.54 9.61
CA GLY A 97 21.09 19.37 8.19
C GLY A 97 22.11 18.55 7.40
N GLU A 98 23.11 17.95 8.06
CA GLU A 98 24.11 17.10 7.40
C GLU A 98 23.49 15.76 6.98
N ILE A 99 23.85 15.27 5.79
CA ILE A 99 23.40 13.96 5.30
C ILE A 99 24.20 12.87 6.01
N GLU A 100 23.51 12.08 6.82
CA GLU A 100 24.12 10.94 7.52
C GLU A 100 24.06 9.65 6.71
N ALA A 101 22.94 9.42 6.00
CA ALA A 101 22.77 8.21 5.21
C ALA A 101 21.91 8.41 3.96
N ILE A 102 22.20 7.60 2.94
CA ILE A 102 21.41 7.44 1.73
C ILE A 102 20.99 5.98 1.63
N LEU A 103 19.68 5.73 1.57
CA LEU A 103 19.09 4.41 1.45
C LEU A 103 18.59 4.21 0.03
N LEU A 104 19.33 3.47 -0.79
CA LEU A 104 18.94 3.08 -2.15
C LEU A 104 18.07 1.81 -2.07
N ASP A 105 16.81 1.99 -1.66
CA ASP A 105 15.90 0.90 -1.33
C ASP A 105 15.14 0.33 -2.54
N ASN A 106 15.25 0.94 -3.72
CA ASN A 106 14.51 0.55 -4.93
C ASN A 106 13.00 0.43 -4.70
N GLY A 107 12.46 1.25 -3.77
CA GLY A 107 11.04 1.23 -3.39
C GLY A 107 10.65 0.17 -2.35
N TYR A 108 11.56 -0.70 -1.90
CA TYR A 108 11.29 -1.72 -0.88
C TYR A 108 10.71 -1.15 0.42
N LEU A 109 11.29 -0.07 0.96
CA LEU A 109 10.79 0.57 2.19
C LEU A 109 9.43 1.22 1.94
N THR A 110 9.17 1.71 0.71
CA THR A 110 7.83 2.18 0.34
C THR A 110 6.81 1.05 0.36
N GLU A 111 7.17 -0.13 -0.14
CA GLU A 111 6.30 -1.30 -0.09
C GLU A 111 6.01 -1.71 1.35
N LEU A 112 7.07 -1.89 2.14
CA LEU A 112 7.03 -2.36 3.52
C LEU A 112 6.22 -1.43 4.43
N ARG A 113 6.49 -0.12 4.41
CA ARG A 113 5.78 0.85 5.27
C ARG A 113 4.31 0.99 4.90
N THR A 114 3.96 0.77 3.63
CA THR A 114 2.56 0.82 3.17
C THR A 114 1.79 -0.39 3.69
N ALA A 115 2.42 -1.56 3.74
CA ALA A 115 1.86 -2.74 4.37
C ALA A 115 1.76 -2.63 5.89
N ALA A 116 2.80 -2.09 6.53
CA ALA A 116 2.80 -1.80 7.95
C ALA A 116 1.64 -0.87 8.35
N ALA A 117 1.37 0.18 7.58
CA ALA A 117 0.23 1.07 7.85
C ALA A 117 -1.13 0.35 7.77
N GLY A 118 -1.27 -0.57 6.81
CA GLY A 118 -2.45 -1.45 6.70
C GLY A 118 -2.61 -2.39 7.88
N ALA A 119 -1.51 -2.99 8.35
CA ALA A 119 -1.51 -3.84 9.53
C ALA A 119 -1.82 -3.06 10.81
N VAL A 120 -1.26 -1.87 11.01
CA VAL A 120 -1.62 -1.01 12.16
C VAL A 120 -3.12 -0.67 12.13
N ALA A 121 -3.66 -0.32 10.96
CA ALA A 121 -5.10 -0.10 10.82
C ALA A 121 -5.92 -1.34 11.22
N ALA A 122 -5.55 -2.52 10.71
CA ALA A 122 -6.22 -3.78 11.07
C ALA A 122 -6.05 -4.11 12.57
N LYS A 123 -4.91 -3.78 13.17
CA LYS A 123 -4.63 -4.00 14.59
C LYS A 123 -5.61 -3.26 15.52
N TYR A 124 -6.17 -2.15 15.08
CA TYR A 124 -7.12 -1.36 15.88
C TYR A 124 -8.57 -1.47 15.41
N LEU A 125 -8.82 -1.78 14.14
CA LEU A 125 -10.17 -1.76 13.57
C LEU A 125 -10.73 -3.15 13.24
N ALA A 126 -9.87 -4.15 13.00
CA ALA A 126 -10.33 -5.50 12.72
C ALA A 126 -10.62 -6.25 14.03
N ARG A 127 -11.67 -7.08 13.98
CA ARG A 127 -12.06 -7.95 15.09
C ARG A 127 -10.95 -8.92 15.45
N ASP A 128 -10.79 -9.19 16.74
CA ASP A 128 -9.75 -10.10 17.23
C ASP A 128 -9.98 -11.55 16.77
N ASN A 129 -11.24 -11.95 16.59
CA ASN A 129 -11.64 -13.30 16.19
C ASN A 129 -11.95 -13.44 14.70
N MET A 130 -11.36 -12.58 13.84
CA MET A 130 -11.59 -12.66 12.40
C MET A 130 -11.09 -13.99 11.81
N LYS A 131 -11.78 -14.50 10.79
CA LYS A 131 -11.43 -15.79 10.16
C LYS A 131 -11.12 -15.71 8.69
N LYS A 132 -11.75 -14.79 7.95
CA LYS A 132 -11.73 -14.73 6.50
C LYS A 132 -11.23 -13.37 6.01
N VAL A 133 -10.23 -13.40 5.13
CA VAL A 133 -9.64 -12.21 4.50
C VAL A 133 -9.84 -12.27 2.99
N ALA A 134 -10.19 -11.15 2.37
CA ALA A 134 -10.20 -10.99 0.92
C ALA A 134 -8.95 -10.22 0.47
N VAL A 135 -8.29 -10.70 -0.59
CA VAL A 135 -7.22 -9.97 -1.27
C VAL A 135 -7.62 -9.74 -2.72
N ILE A 136 -7.76 -8.46 -3.07
CA ILE A 136 -8.09 -8.00 -4.42
C ILE A 136 -6.81 -7.44 -5.04
N GLY A 137 -6.14 -8.25 -5.85
CA GLY A 137 -4.81 -8.01 -6.40
C GLY A 137 -3.85 -9.14 -6.04
N SER A 138 -2.81 -9.30 -6.87
CA SER A 138 -1.82 -10.37 -6.73
C SER A 138 -0.39 -9.85 -6.96
N GLY A 139 -0.18 -8.55 -6.74
CA GLY A 139 1.10 -7.85 -6.92
C GLY A 139 1.99 -7.87 -5.68
N VAL A 140 3.07 -7.07 -5.69
CA VAL A 140 4.04 -6.97 -4.59
C VAL A 140 3.36 -6.46 -3.31
N GLN A 141 2.60 -5.36 -3.38
CA GLN A 141 1.79 -4.87 -2.26
C GLN A 141 0.87 -5.96 -1.68
N ALA A 142 0.19 -6.76 -2.50
CA ALA A 142 -0.71 -7.79 -2.00
C ALA A 142 0.01 -8.83 -1.10
N ARG A 143 1.29 -9.11 -1.37
CA ARG A 143 2.11 -10.02 -0.56
C ARG A 143 2.45 -9.36 0.77
N PHE A 144 3.06 -8.17 0.73
CA PHE A 144 3.44 -7.45 1.94
C PHE A 144 2.24 -7.16 2.86
N GLN A 145 1.09 -6.78 2.30
CA GLN A 145 -0.12 -6.51 3.07
C GLN A 145 -0.62 -7.76 3.80
N LEU A 146 -0.62 -8.93 3.13
CA LEU A 146 -1.04 -10.18 3.75
C LEU A 146 -0.05 -10.65 4.82
N GLN A 147 1.26 -10.54 4.54
CA GLN A 147 2.33 -10.82 5.50
C GLN A 147 2.22 -9.93 6.75
N ALA A 148 2.03 -8.62 6.56
CA ALA A 148 1.89 -7.67 7.66
C ALA A 148 0.62 -7.94 8.48
N LEU A 149 -0.50 -8.27 7.81
CA LEU A 149 -1.75 -8.63 8.47
C LEU A 149 -1.59 -9.89 9.33
N ALA A 150 -0.90 -10.92 8.84
CA ALA A 150 -0.66 -12.17 9.56
C ALA A 150 0.13 -12.00 10.87
N ILE A 151 0.89 -10.90 10.99
CA ILE A 151 1.64 -10.58 12.20
C ILE A 151 0.73 -10.01 13.29
N VAL A 152 -0.25 -9.18 12.91
CA VAL A 152 -1.12 -8.46 13.86
C VAL A 152 -2.46 -9.16 14.11
N ARG A 153 -2.85 -10.11 13.25
CA ARG A 153 -4.12 -10.83 13.31
C ARG A 153 -3.98 -12.28 12.89
N LYS A 154 -4.76 -13.15 13.54
CA LYS A 154 -4.94 -14.55 13.15
C LYS A 154 -6.16 -14.67 12.24
N PHE A 155 -6.09 -15.57 11.28
CA PHE A 155 -7.17 -15.90 10.35
C PHE A 155 -6.94 -17.30 9.77
N GLU A 156 -7.99 -17.88 9.19
CA GLU A 156 -8.00 -19.28 8.73
C GLU A 156 -8.07 -19.38 7.20
N LEU A 157 -8.72 -18.42 6.54
CA LEU A 157 -8.99 -18.44 5.10
C LEU A 157 -8.68 -17.09 4.44
N VAL A 158 -7.99 -17.15 3.30
CA VAL A 158 -7.76 -16.01 2.42
C VAL A 158 -8.33 -16.33 1.04
N LYS A 159 -9.22 -15.46 0.55
CA LYS A 159 -9.74 -15.51 -0.82
C LYS A 159 -9.04 -14.46 -1.67
N VAL A 160 -8.45 -14.87 -2.79
CA VAL A 160 -7.65 -14.01 -3.65
C VAL A 160 -8.31 -13.88 -5.01
N TRP A 161 -8.44 -12.66 -5.52
CA TRP A 161 -8.87 -12.40 -6.89
C TRP A 161 -8.00 -11.35 -7.56
N SER A 162 -7.69 -11.55 -8.83
CA SER A 162 -7.09 -10.53 -9.70
C SER A 162 -7.56 -10.74 -11.14
N ARG A 163 -7.33 -9.76 -12.01
CA ARG A 163 -7.68 -9.84 -13.45
C ARG A 163 -6.97 -10.99 -14.19
N HIS A 164 -5.87 -11.47 -13.63
CA HIS A 164 -4.92 -12.36 -14.26
C HIS A 164 -4.85 -13.66 -13.46
N PRO A 165 -5.62 -14.70 -13.83
CA PRO A 165 -5.70 -15.95 -13.08
C PRO A 165 -4.33 -16.62 -12.84
N GLU A 166 -3.41 -16.50 -13.79
CA GLU A 166 -2.03 -16.97 -13.69
C GLU A 166 -1.27 -16.30 -12.54
N ASN A 167 -1.48 -15.00 -12.34
CA ASN A 167 -0.87 -14.26 -11.23
C ASN A 167 -1.50 -14.64 -9.89
N VAL A 168 -2.80 -14.97 -9.86
CA VAL A 168 -3.47 -15.47 -8.66
C VAL A 168 -2.91 -16.84 -8.28
N ARG A 169 -2.74 -17.77 -9.24
CA ARG A 169 -2.17 -19.10 -8.98
C ARG A 169 -0.78 -19.00 -8.35
N ARG A 170 0.11 -18.21 -8.94
CA ARG A 170 1.45 -17.96 -8.39
C ARG A 170 1.41 -17.34 -7.00
N TYR A 171 0.53 -16.34 -6.80
CA TYR A 171 0.36 -15.71 -5.49
C TYR A 171 -0.10 -16.72 -4.43
N VAL A 172 -1.09 -17.56 -4.76
CA VAL A 172 -1.61 -18.58 -3.85
C VAL A 172 -0.53 -19.60 -3.51
N GLU A 173 0.26 -20.06 -4.49
CA GLU A 173 1.36 -21.00 -4.27
C GLU A 173 2.44 -20.42 -3.34
N GLU A 174 2.95 -19.24 -3.66
CA GLU A 174 3.98 -18.54 -2.87
C GLU A 174 3.50 -18.28 -1.43
N MET A 175 2.33 -17.65 -1.29
CA MET A 175 1.82 -17.25 0.02
C MET A 175 1.32 -18.43 0.86
N SER A 176 0.96 -19.57 0.25
CA SER A 176 0.64 -20.80 1.00
C SER A 176 1.89 -21.41 1.63
N GLN A 177 3.06 -21.27 1.00
CA GLN A 177 4.33 -21.71 1.58
C GLN A 177 4.76 -20.81 2.73
N GLU A 178 4.54 -19.49 2.61
CA GLU A 178 4.87 -18.53 3.66
C GLU A 178 3.92 -18.59 4.87
N LEU A 179 2.64 -18.91 4.64
CA LEU A 179 1.58 -18.96 5.65
C LEU A 179 0.92 -20.35 5.69
N PRO A 180 1.64 -21.42 6.11
CA PRO A 180 1.16 -22.80 6.00
C PRO A 180 -0.05 -23.11 6.89
N TRP A 181 -0.33 -22.30 7.90
CA TRP A 181 -1.52 -22.42 8.76
C TRP A 181 -2.78 -21.81 8.16
N CYS A 182 -2.67 -21.03 7.09
CA CYS A 182 -3.80 -20.35 6.45
C CYS A 182 -4.15 -21.00 5.11
N LYS A 183 -5.43 -21.28 4.88
CA LYS A 183 -5.89 -21.76 3.58
C LYS A 183 -6.02 -20.60 2.60
N LEU A 184 -5.26 -20.61 1.51
CA LEU A 184 -5.42 -19.65 0.41
C LEU A 184 -6.25 -20.26 -0.72
N GLN A 185 -7.21 -19.51 -1.24
CA GLN A 185 -8.09 -19.94 -2.32
C GLN A 185 -8.19 -18.85 -3.40
N ALA A 186 -8.08 -19.26 -4.66
CA ALA A 186 -8.42 -18.39 -5.78
C ALA A 186 -9.95 -18.27 -5.88
N ALA A 187 -10.45 -17.04 -5.92
CA ALA A 187 -11.85 -16.75 -6.20
C ALA A 187 -12.03 -16.47 -7.71
N TRP A 188 -13.22 -16.77 -8.24
CA TRP A 188 -13.58 -16.55 -9.64
C TRP A 188 -13.92 -15.09 -9.94
N SER A 189 -14.44 -14.37 -8.95
CA SER A 189 -14.78 -12.96 -9.08
C SER A 189 -14.35 -12.14 -7.85
N ALA A 190 -14.19 -10.83 -8.04
CA ALA A 190 -13.93 -9.90 -6.94
C ALA A 190 -15.05 -9.94 -5.89
N GLU A 191 -16.29 -10.13 -6.33
CA GLU A 191 -17.46 -10.23 -5.46
C GLU A 191 -17.38 -11.47 -4.58
N GLU A 192 -17.06 -12.63 -5.16
CA GLU A 192 -16.90 -13.88 -4.42
C GLU A 192 -15.76 -13.80 -3.40
N ALA A 193 -14.66 -13.14 -3.77
CA ALA A 193 -13.52 -12.92 -2.88
C ALA A 193 -13.91 -12.11 -1.64
N VAL A 194 -14.71 -11.06 -1.81
CA VAL A 194 -15.15 -10.15 -0.73
C VAL A 194 -16.32 -10.72 0.08
N ARG A 195 -17.14 -11.58 -0.53
CA ARG A 195 -18.32 -12.12 0.14
C ARG A 195 -17.92 -12.95 1.36
N GLU A 196 -18.54 -12.62 2.49
CA GLU A 196 -18.30 -13.22 3.81
C GLU A 196 -16.86 -13.06 4.32
N THR A 197 -16.16 -11.98 4.01
CA THR A 197 -14.86 -11.67 4.61
C THR A 197 -14.96 -10.51 5.59
N GLU A 198 -14.14 -10.54 6.64
CA GLU A 198 -14.12 -9.49 7.67
C GLU A 198 -13.13 -8.36 7.33
N VAL A 199 -12.07 -8.68 6.59
CA VAL A 199 -11.04 -7.74 6.15
C VAL A 199 -10.83 -7.86 4.64
N ILE A 200 -10.80 -6.73 3.96
CA ILE A 200 -10.53 -6.64 2.53
C ILE A 200 -9.26 -5.83 2.31
N ILE A 201 -8.25 -6.50 1.74
CA ILE A 201 -7.04 -5.88 1.21
C ILE A 201 -7.28 -5.62 -0.28
N THR A 202 -7.21 -4.37 -0.70
CA THR A 202 -7.16 -4.04 -2.12
C THR A 202 -5.74 -3.58 -2.48
N ALA A 203 -5.18 -4.14 -3.54
CA ALA A 203 -3.81 -3.90 -3.99
C ALA A 203 -3.71 -4.06 -5.52
N THR A 204 -4.58 -3.35 -6.24
CA THR A 204 -4.65 -3.38 -7.71
C THR A 204 -3.96 -2.15 -8.33
N CYS A 205 -3.26 -2.37 -9.45
CA CYS A 205 -2.68 -1.30 -10.27
C CYS A 205 -3.67 -0.87 -11.38
N PRO A 206 -3.85 0.44 -11.67
CA PRO A 206 -3.14 1.58 -11.10
C PRO A 206 -3.87 2.20 -9.90
N GLY A 207 -3.15 2.36 -8.78
CA GLY A 207 -3.42 3.43 -7.82
C GLY A 207 -4.43 3.20 -6.69
N ARG A 208 -4.82 1.97 -6.32
CA ARG A 208 -5.71 1.79 -5.15
C ARG A 208 -5.24 0.69 -4.22
N VAL A 209 -4.55 1.12 -3.16
CA VAL A 209 -4.45 0.35 -1.91
C VAL A 209 -5.44 0.92 -0.91
N ALA A 210 -6.53 0.21 -0.69
CA ALA A 210 -7.55 0.55 0.30
C ALA A 210 -7.80 -0.64 1.21
N PHE A 211 -7.86 -0.34 2.51
CA PHE A 211 -8.38 -1.25 3.51
C PHE A 211 -9.87 -0.94 3.69
N ALA A 212 -10.68 -1.98 3.59
CA ALA A 212 -12.11 -1.89 3.86
C ALA A 212 -12.49 -2.91 4.93
N TRP A 213 -13.25 -2.45 5.92
CA TRP A 213 -13.88 -3.26 6.95
C TRP A 213 -15.34 -3.55 6.56
N CYS A 214 -15.81 -4.77 6.84
CA CYS A 214 -17.19 -5.20 6.58
C CYS A 214 -17.86 -5.65 7.89
N PRO A 215 -18.95 -5.00 8.37
CA PRO A 215 -19.72 -5.49 9.50
C PRO A 215 -20.51 -6.79 9.16
N PRO A 216 -20.78 -7.66 10.16
CA PRO A 216 -21.38 -8.99 10.00
C PRO A 216 -22.86 -8.96 9.62
N ASP A 217 -23.52 -7.82 9.76
CA ASP A 217 -24.96 -7.67 9.63
C ASP A 217 -25.41 -7.74 8.16
N GLY A 218 -24.49 -7.67 7.19
CA GLY A 218 -24.86 -7.69 5.77
C GLY A 218 -25.80 -6.55 5.34
N TYR A 219 -26.08 -5.57 6.22
CA TYR A 219 -27.02 -4.50 5.96
C TYR A 219 -26.38 -3.41 5.09
N GLY A 220 -26.51 -3.61 3.79
CA GLY A 220 -26.44 -2.56 2.78
C GLY A 220 -25.16 -2.55 1.96
N PHE A 221 -25.05 -3.48 1.00
CA PHE A 221 -24.14 -3.39 -0.13
C PHE A 221 -24.33 -2.05 -0.87
N ARG A 222 -23.50 -1.05 -0.55
CA ARG A 222 -23.35 0.19 -1.32
C ARG A 222 -21.89 0.55 -1.44
N TRP A 223 -21.25 0.06 -2.50
CA TRP A 223 -19.87 0.41 -2.81
C TRP A 223 -19.70 1.90 -3.08
N ALA A 224 -18.65 2.46 -2.51
CA ALA A 224 -18.25 3.85 -2.65
C ALA A 224 -18.09 4.28 -4.13
N ARG A 225 -18.97 5.19 -4.52
CA ARG A 225 -19.21 5.85 -5.81
C ARG A 225 -17.99 6.49 -6.54
N LYS A 226 -16.75 6.32 -6.08
CA LYS A 226 -15.54 7.03 -6.59
C LYS A 226 -14.41 6.13 -7.13
N ALA A 227 -14.64 4.82 -7.27
CA ALA A 227 -13.59 3.86 -7.69
C ALA A 227 -13.47 3.63 -9.21
N GLY A 228 -14.41 4.10 -10.03
CA GLY A 228 -14.30 4.06 -11.51
C GLY A 228 -14.14 2.66 -12.15
N THR A 229 -14.27 1.58 -11.39
CA THR A 229 -13.93 0.23 -11.86
C THR A 229 -15.10 -0.69 -12.19
N LEU A 230 -16.38 -0.38 -11.90
CA LEU A 230 -17.53 -1.29 -12.12
C LEU A 230 -18.90 -0.55 -12.29
N PRO A 231 -19.96 -1.18 -12.86
CA PRO A 231 -21.08 -0.50 -13.56
C PRO A 231 -22.06 0.28 -12.66
N ARG A 232 -22.82 1.20 -13.27
CA ARG A 232 -23.64 2.23 -12.59
C ARG A 232 -24.93 1.66 -11.96
N GLY A 233 -25.17 1.96 -10.69
CA GLY A 233 -26.51 1.90 -10.08
C GLY A 233 -26.50 1.73 -8.56
N LEU A 234 -27.35 2.49 -7.85
CA LEU A 234 -27.83 2.35 -6.45
C LEU A 234 -27.19 3.25 -5.35
N GLY A 235 -28.07 3.73 -4.46
CA GLY A 235 -28.04 4.97 -3.65
C GLY A 235 -27.02 5.08 -2.49
N PRO A 236 -27.27 5.86 -1.41
CA PRO A 236 -26.24 6.20 -0.41
C PRO A 236 -26.36 5.43 0.92
N GLY A 237 -25.24 4.98 1.47
CA GLY A 237 -25.07 4.47 2.85
C GLY A 237 -23.64 4.78 3.33
N ARG A 238 -23.45 5.14 4.61
CA ARG A 238 -22.16 5.56 5.19
C ARG A 238 -21.23 4.35 5.38
N GLN A 239 -19.93 4.53 5.08
CA GLN A 239 -18.86 3.54 5.23
C GLN A 239 -17.57 4.25 5.69
N ASP A 240 -16.94 3.75 6.74
CA ASP A 240 -15.62 4.20 7.19
C ASP A 240 -14.54 3.38 6.46
N PHE A 241 -13.85 4.01 5.52
CA PHE A 241 -12.73 3.40 4.78
C PHE A 241 -11.41 4.07 5.16
N LEU A 242 -10.41 3.28 5.51
CA LEU A 242 -9.03 3.76 5.47
C LEU A 242 -8.48 3.56 4.05
N ARG A 243 -8.56 4.65 3.27
CA ARG A 243 -7.98 4.73 1.93
C ARG A 243 -6.59 5.36 2.03
N PHE A 244 -5.56 4.61 1.65
CA PHE A 244 -4.27 5.19 1.30
C PHE A 244 -4.34 5.59 -0.18
N ASN A 245 -4.98 6.74 -0.46
CA ASN A 245 -5.05 7.25 -1.82
C ASN A 245 -3.65 7.74 -2.26
N TYR A 246 -3.21 7.26 -3.41
CA TYR A 246 -2.31 8.05 -4.26
C TYR A 246 -3.18 9.06 -5.02
N PRO A 247 -2.94 10.37 -4.89
CA PRO A 247 -3.67 11.36 -5.69
C PRO A 247 -3.20 11.23 -7.13
N MET A 248 -4.04 10.67 -7.99
CA MET A 248 -3.92 10.88 -9.43
C MET A 248 -4.61 12.21 -9.77
N SER A 249 -3.89 13.07 -10.49
CA SER A 249 -4.52 14.15 -11.25
C SER A 249 -5.56 13.56 -12.21
N PRO A 250 -6.77 14.11 -12.32
CA PRO A 250 -7.79 13.57 -13.22
C PRO A 250 -7.28 13.66 -14.66
N ALA A 251 -7.02 12.49 -15.25
CA ALA A 251 -6.67 12.37 -16.66
C ALA A 251 -7.68 13.17 -17.51
N GLY A 252 -7.13 14.03 -18.37
CA GLY A 252 -7.86 14.94 -19.23
C GLY A 252 -8.98 14.25 -19.99
N ARG A 253 -10.13 14.91 -20.04
CA ARG A 253 -11.24 14.53 -20.92
C ARG A 253 -10.72 14.51 -22.36
N SER A 254 -10.90 13.39 -23.03
CA SER A 254 -10.78 13.29 -24.47
C SER A 254 -11.79 14.24 -25.13
N SER A 255 -11.29 15.22 -25.88
CA SER A 255 -12.08 15.98 -26.84
C SER A 255 -12.38 15.09 -28.06
N PRO A 256 -13.61 15.05 -28.59
CA PRO A 256 -13.89 14.37 -29.84
C PRO A 256 -13.45 15.27 -31.00
N CYS A 257 -12.46 14.85 -31.79
CA CYS A 257 -12.23 15.46 -33.10
C CYS A 257 -13.35 15.00 -34.04
N SER A 258 -14.33 15.88 -34.24
CA SER A 258 -15.18 15.93 -35.42
C SER A 258 -14.33 16.29 -36.64
N GLY A 259 -14.60 15.63 -37.76
CA GLY A 259 -13.83 15.78 -38.99
C GLY A 259 -14.05 17.08 -39.75
N SER A 260 -13.06 17.34 -40.61
CA SER A 260 -13.12 18.01 -41.92
C SER A 260 -11.75 17.83 -42.55
#